data_AF-A0A5S3VSS5-F1
#
_entry.id   AF-A0A5S3VSS5-F1
#
_cell.length_a   1.000
_cell.length_b   1.000
_cell.length_c   1.000
_cell.angle_alpha   90.00
_cell.angle_beta   90.00
_cell.angle_gamma   90.00
#
_symmetry.space_group_name_H-M   'P 1'
#
loop_
_entity.id
_entity.type
_entity.pdbx_description
1 polymer ?
#
loop_
_entity_poly.entity_id
_entity_poly.type
_entity_poly.pdbx_seq_one_letter_code
_entity_poly.pdbx_strand_id
1 'polypeptide(L)'
;VRLAAGLDAQMCLSQEAMERGWECLALFAERLQDIPAHQVCIVATATLRLATNAEEFKNRAQEILGHPVNVISGEEEAKTIYQGVAHTSSCSGKQLVI
;
A
#
# COMPACT_ATOMS: atom_id res chain seq x y z
N VAL A 1 4.71 -3.39 -10.12
CA VAL A 1 5.87 -3.00 -9.29
C VAL A 1 6.70 -4.16 -8.75
N ARG A 2 6.11 -5.31 -8.33
CA ARG A 2 6.84 -6.46 -7.75
C ARG A 2 7.81 -6.06 -6.63
N LEU A 3 7.33 -5.23 -5.69
CA LEU A 3 8.17 -4.66 -4.64
C LEU A 3 8.79 -5.75 -3.74
N ALA A 4 8.01 -6.77 -3.39
CA ALA A 4 8.48 -7.91 -2.59
C ALA A 4 9.63 -8.70 -3.24
N ALA A 5 9.73 -8.71 -4.58
CA ALA A 5 10.82 -9.39 -5.27
C ALA A 5 12.17 -8.67 -5.12
N GLY A 6 12.17 -7.42 -4.62
CA GLY A 6 13.37 -6.67 -4.29
C GLY A 6 13.85 -6.84 -2.85
N LEU A 7 13.14 -7.60 -2.01
CA LEU A 7 13.62 -7.90 -0.67
C LEU A 7 14.76 -8.91 -0.73
N ASP A 8 15.87 -8.59 -0.09
CA ASP A 8 16.97 -9.51 0.15
C ASP A 8 16.81 -10.32 1.44
N ALA A 9 17.81 -11.15 1.78
CA ALA A 9 17.80 -11.97 2.98
C ALA A 9 17.84 -11.15 4.29
N GLN A 10 18.20 -9.87 4.24
CA GLN A 10 18.22 -8.93 5.35
C GLN A 10 16.94 -8.08 5.40
N MET A 11 15.93 -8.44 4.60
CA MET A 11 14.70 -7.66 4.43
C MET A 11 15.00 -6.22 3.97
N CYS A 12 16.07 -5.98 3.22
CA CYS A 12 16.33 -4.69 2.61
C CYS A 12 15.74 -4.67 1.20
N LEU A 13 15.04 -3.59 0.85
CA LEU A 13 14.57 -3.37 -0.51
C LEU A 13 15.71 -2.90 -1.40
N SER A 14 15.90 -3.58 -2.52
CA SER A 14 16.82 -3.13 -3.55
C SER A 14 16.37 -1.80 -4.16
N GLN A 15 17.37 -0.98 -4.52
CA GLN A 15 17.16 0.31 -5.17
C GLN A 15 16.28 0.18 -6.42
N GLU A 16 16.55 -0.82 -7.26
CA GLU A 16 15.78 -1.08 -8.48
C GLU A 16 14.29 -1.35 -8.20
N ALA A 17 13.97 -2.04 -7.09
CA ALA A 17 12.59 -2.27 -6.71
C ALA A 17 11.89 -1.01 -6.18
N MET A 18 12.63 -0.18 -5.45
CA MET A 18 12.13 1.11 -4.98
C MET A 18 11.85 2.06 -6.15
N GLU A 19 12.76 2.16 -7.11
CA GLU A 19 12.61 2.99 -8.32
C GLU A 19 11.37 2.60 -9.12
N ARG A 20 11.19 1.31 -9.45
CA ARG A 20 9.96 0.83 -10.11
C ARG A 20 8.69 1.14 -9.31
N GLY A 21 8.80 1.13 -7.98
CA GLY A 21 7.70 1.51 -7.09
C GLY A 21 7.36 2.99 -7.24
N TRP A 22 8.35 3.87 -7.14
CA TRP A 22 8.20 5.32 -7.25
C TRP A 22 7.74 5.77 -8.63
N GLU A 23 8.25 5.18 -9.71
CA GLU A 23 7.77 5.42 -11.07
C GLU A 23 6.27 5.14 -11.20
N CYS A 24 5.81 4.02 -10.62
CA CYS A 24 4.39 3.69 -10.60
C CYS A 24 3.57 4.70 -9.77
N LEU A 25 4.11 5.17 -8.65
CA LEU A 25 3.44 6.16 -7.80
C LEU A 25 3.36 7.53 -8.48
N ALA A 26 4.34 7.91 -9.29
CA ALA A 26 4.29 9.15 -10.07
C ALA A 26 3.10 9.16 -11.04
N LEU A 27 2.82 8.02 -11.70
CA LEU A 27 1.64 7.86 -12.56
C LEU A 27 0.32 7.98 -11.78
N PHE A 28 0.30 7.53 -10.52
CA PHE A 28 -0.87 7.70 -9.65
C PHE A 28 -1.03 9.13 -9.15
N ALA A 29 0.07 9.81 -8.82
CA ALA A 29 0.05 11.20 -8.38
C ALA A 29 -0.63 12.11 -9.43
N GLU A 30 -0.36 11.89 -10.72
CA GLU A 30 -1.05 12.60 -11.81
C GLU A 30 -2.57 12.42 -11.78
N ARG A 31 -3.06 11.25 -11.36
CA ARG A 31 -4.51 10.94 -11.28
C ARG A 31 -5.16 11.42 -10.00
N LEU A 32 -4.37 11.72 -8.96
CA LEU A 32 -4.86 12.18 -7.67
C LEU A 32 -5.01 13.71 -7.59
N GLN A 33 -4.48 14.48 -8.56
CA GLN A 33 -4.40 15.95 -8.50
C GLN A 33 -5.75 16.64 -8.22
N ASP A 34 -6.85 16.12 -8.75
CA ASP A 34 -8.19 16.70 -8.59
C ASP A 34 -9.02 16.04 -7.48
N ILE A 35 -8.43 15.11 -6.71
CA ILE A 35 -9.13 14.41 -5.63
C ILE A 35 -8.83 15.10 -4.30
N PRO A 36 -9.86 15.54 -3.55
CA PRO A 36 -9.64 16.12 -2.23
C PRO A 36 -8.88 15.17 -1.30
N ALA A 37 -7.83 15.67 -0.63
CA ALA A 37 -6.94 14.84 0.18
C ALA A 37 -7.66 14.00 1.25
N HIS A 38 -8.77 14.49 1.81
CA HIS A 38 -9.56 13.75 2.82
C HIS A 38 -10.33 12.55 2.24
N GLN A 39 -10.41 12.43 0.92
CA GLN A 39 -11.01 11.29 0.20
C GLN A 39 -9.96 10.30 -0.29
N VAL A 40 -8.67 10.58 -0.06
CA VAL A 40 -7.55 9.73 -0.47
C VAL A 40 -7.00 9.01 0.77
N CYS A 41 -6.95 7.69 0.71
CA CYS A 41 -6.29 6.86 1.72
C CYS A 41 -5.28 5.95 1.03
N ILE A 42 -4.01 6.07 1.40
CA ILE A 42 -2.92 5.27 0.82
C ILE A 42 -2.34 4.41 1.93
N VAL A 43 -2.38 3.10 1.71
CA VAL A 43 -1.90 2.10 2.66
C VAL A 43 -0.80 1.23 2.06
N ALA A 44 0.13 0.83 2.91
CA ALA A 44 1.21 -0.09 2.63
C ALA A 44 1.04 -1.35 3.49
N THR A 45 1.28 -2.53 2.90
CA THR A 45 1.02 -3.82 3.54
C THR A 45 2.30 -4.61 3.81
N ALA A 46 2.28 -5.94 3.67
CA ALA A 46 3.29 -6.85 4.17
C ALA A 46 4.74 -6.51 3.78
N THR A 47 4.99 -6.13 2.53
CA THR A 47 6.35 -5.88 2.06
C THR A 47 7.02 -4.73 2.81
N LEU A 48 6.31 -3.61 2.96
CA LEU A 48 6.82 -2.43 3.68
C LEU A 48 6.72 -2.56 5.19
N ARG A 49 5.89 -3.47 5.73
CA ARG A 49 5.98 -3.88 7.14
C ARG A 49 7.30 -4.59 7.46
N LEU A 50 7.80 -5.39 6.53
CA LEU A 50 8.98 -6.23 6.74
C LEU A 50 10.29 -5.50 6.40
N ALA A 51 10.25 -4.58 5.43
CA ALA A 51 11.46 -3.95 4.93
C ALA A 51 12.18 -3.10 5.98
N THR A 52 13.47 -3.32 6.19
CA THR A 52 14.29 -2.56 7.15
C THR A 52 14.52 -1.11 6.72
N ASN A 53 14.55 -0.87 5.40
CA ASN A 53 14.62 0.46 4.79
C ASN A 53 13.24 0.96 4.27
N ALA A 54 12.13 0.45 4.83
CA ALA A 54 10.78 0.88 4.42
C ALA A 54 10.57 2.39 4.52
N GLU A 55 11.16 3.05 5.53
CA GLU A 55 11.04 4.50 5.72
C GLU A 55 11.61 5.31 4.56
N GLU A 56 12.69 4.84 3.93
CA GLU A 56 13.27 5.48 2.74
C GLU A 56 12.26 5.45 1.58
N PHE A 57 11.70 4.27 1.30
CA PHE A 57 10.66 4.11 0.30
C PHE A 57 9.44 4.99 0.60
N LYS A 58 8.98 4.97 1.87
CA LYS A 58 7.78 5.68 2.33
C LYS A 58 7.93 7.19 2.21
N ASN A 59 9.04 7.75 2.66
CA ASN A 59 9.27 9.20 2.63
C ASN A 59 9.22 9.71 1.19
N ARG A 60 9.93 9.05 0.28
CA ARG A 60 9.94 9.41 -1.14
C ARG A 60 8.58 9.19 -1.81
N ALA A 61 7.87 8.12 -1.44
CA ALA A 61 6.50 7.87 -1.91
C ALA A 61 5.53 8.99 -1.51
N GLN A 62 5.61 9.47 -0.27
CA GLN A 62 4.78 10.57 0.22
C GLN A 62 5.07 11.89 -0.51
N GLU A 63 6.35 12.17 -0.82
CA GLU A 63 6.72 13.34 -1.63
C GLU A 63 6.11 13.28 -3.04
N ILE A 64 6.14 12.11 -3.67
CA ILE A 64 5.59 11.90 -5.01
C ILE A 64 4.07 12.04 -5.01
N LEU A 65 3.41 11.42 -4.03
CA LEU A 65 1.95 11.37 -3.95
C LEU A 65 1.33 12.65 -3.39
N GLY A 66 2.06 13.43 -2.59
CA GLY A 66 1.50 14.57 -1.84
C GLY A 66 0.56 14.14 -0.70
N HIS A 67 0.55 12.85 -0.35
CA HIS A 67 -0.34 12.25 0.64
C HIS A 67 0.43 11.32 1.58
N PRO A 68 -0.02 11.14 2.83
CA PRO A 68 0.60 10.20 3.76
C PRO A 68 0.42 8.76 3.28
N VAL A 69 1.45 7.94 3.49
CA VAL A 69 1.43 6.50 3.22
C VAL A 69 1.47 5.75 4.54
N ASN A 70 0.37 5.10 4.90
CA ASN A 70 0.24 4.44 6.19
C ASN A 70 0.54 2.95 6.08
N VAL A 71 1.53 2.46 6.83
CA VAL A 71 1.76 1.02 6.95
C VAL A 71 0.74 0.46 7.93
N ILE A 72 -0.15 -0.41 7.46
CA ILE A 72 -1.22 -1.00 8.29
C ILE A 72 -0.83 -2.38 8.79
N SER A 73 -1.37 -2.81 9.93
CA SER A 73 -1.20 -4.17 10.44
C SER A 73 -1.90 -5.22 9.56
N GLY A 74 -1.54 -6.49 9.73
CA GLY A 74 -2.23 -7.59 9.04
C GLY A 74 -3.70 -7.72 9.45
N GLU A 75 -4.04 -7.39 10.70
CA GLU A 75 -5.42 -7.41 11.19
C GLU A 75 -6.25 -6.27 10.57
N GLU A 76 -5.69 -5.07 10.46
CA GLU A 76 -6.34 -3.95 9.77
C GLU A 76 -6.55 -4.26 8.29
N GLU A 77 -5.54 -4.82 7.63
CA GLU A 77 -5.63 -5.28 6.25
C GLU A 77 -6.78 -6.29 6.08
N ALA A 78 -6.84 -7.31 6.94
CA ALA A 78 -7.91 -8.30 6.94
C ALA A 78 -9.30 -7.68 7.20
N LYS A 79 -9.39 -6.73 8.14
CA LYS A 79 -10.63 -6.00 8.44
C LYS A 79 -11.11 -5.19 7.24
N THR A 80 -10.21 -4.47 6.57
CA THR A 80 -10.54 -3.69 5.37
C THR A 80 -10.99 -4.58 4.22
N ILE A 81 -10.34 -5.73 4.00
CA ILE A 81 -10.75 -6.73 3.01
C ILE A 81 -12.17 -7.24 3.32
N TYR A 82 -12.43 -7.64 4.57
CA TYR A 82 -13.74 -8.11 4.98
C TYR A 82 -14.83 -7.05 4.78
N GLN A 83 -14.55 -5.80 5.13
CA GLN A 83 -15.46 -4.68 4.87
C GLN A 83 -15.75 -4.51 3.38
N GLY A 84 -14.73 -4.62 2.52
CA GLY A 84 -14.90 -4.59 1.07
C GLY A 84 -15.87 -5.67 0.58
N VAL A 85 -15.68 -6.92 1.03
CA VAL A 85 -16.57 -8.05 0.70
C VAL A 85 -17.99 -7.80 1.20
N ALA A 86 -18.15 -7.37 2.45
CA ALA A 86 -19.47 -7.13 3.06
C ALA A 86 -20.30 -6.06 2.34
N HIS A 87 -19.66 -5.06 1.72
CA HIS A 87 -20.36 -3.99 0.99
C HIS A 87 -20.61 -4.31 -0.49
N THR A 88 -19.91 -5.30 -1.06
CA THR A 88 -19.96 -5.60 -2.51
C THR A 88 -20.58 -6.96 -2.82
N SER A 89 -20.62 -7.88 -1.87
CA SER A 89 -21.19 -9.22 -2.03
C SER A 89 -22.58 -9.29 -1.40
N SER A 90 -23.59 -9.70 -2.17
CA SER A 90 -24.94 -9.98 -1.70
C SER A 90 -24.97 -11.35 -1.03
N CYS A 91 -24.56 -11.41 0.23
CA CYS A 91 -24.64 -12.63 1.02
C CYS A 91 -25.41 -12.36 2.31
N SER A 92 -26.33 -13.27 2.63
CA SER A 92 -27.15 -13.19 3.83
C SER A 92 -26.63 -14.19 4.86
N GLY A 93 -26.49 -13.75 6.11
CA GLY A 93 -26.07 -14.59 7.23
C GLY A 93 -24.56 -14.56 7.51
N LYS A 94 -24.07 -15.57 8.25
CA LYS A 94 -22.67 -15.67 8.65
C LYS A 94 -21.79 -16.10 7.48
N GLN A 95 -20.64 -15.45 7.31
CA GLN A 95 -19.71 -15.71 6.22
C GLN A 95 -18.31 -15.93 6.75
N LEU A 96 -17.57 -16.80 6.06
CA LEU A 96 -16.13 -16.97 6.21
C LEU A 96 -15.47 -16.41 4.94
N VAL A 97 -14.55 -15.46 5.11
CA VAL A 97 -13.77 -14.85 4.03
C VAL A 97 -12.32 -15.26 4.25
N ILE A 98 -11.71 -15.86 3.23
CA ILE A 98 -10.33 -16.37 3.24
C ILE A 98 -9.56 -15.91 2.01
#